data_AF-A0A1J9R7D2-F1
#
_entry.id   AF-A0A1J9R7D2-F1
#
_cell.length_a   1.000
_cell.length_b   1.000
_cell.length_c   1.000
_cell.angle_alpha   90.00
_cell.angle_beta   90.00
_cell.angle_gamma   90.00
#
_symmetry.space_group_name_H-M   'P 1'
#
loop_
_entity.id
_entity.type
_entity.pdbx_description
1 polymer ?
#
loop_
_entity_poly.entity_id
_entity_poly.type
_entity_poly.pdbx_seq_one_letter_code
_entity_poly.pdbx_strand_id
1 'polypeptide(L)'
;MELLTVGEISMGQRHFTWDEAVRMSGADPDYSKRDLWSAIEKGEQVSWTAHVQIMKPEEADLVKLGDVEQAAFSPGSMVPRIEDSPDPLLQFRMFFYRDAQ
;
A
#
# COMPACT_ATOMS: atom_id res chain seq x y z
N MET A 1 -5.65 6.70 21.81
CA MET A 1 -5.13 6.16 20.54
C MET A 1 -5.62 4.71 20.47
N GLU A 2 -6.75 4.49 19.79
CA GLU A 2 -7.31 3.15 19.61
C GLU A 2 -6.59 2.53 18.42
N LEU A 3 -5.67 1.60 18.68
CA LEU A 3 -5.01 0.82 17.65
C LEU A 3 -5.98 -0.28 17.22
N LEU A 4 -6.69 -0.06 16.11
CA LEU A 4 -7.40 -1.12 15.40
C LEU A 4 -6.44 -1.70 14.34
N THR A 5 -6.34 -3.02 14.39
CA THR A 5 -5.34 -3.92 13.80
C THR A 5 -5.05 -3.71 12.31
N VAL A 6 -3.82 -4.07 11.91
CA VAL A 6 -3.27 -4.09 10.54
C VAL A 6 -4.09 -5.01 9.62
N GLY A 7 -4.31 -4.56 8.38
CA GLY A 7 -5.36 -5.03 7.46
C GLY A 7 -5.42 -6.53 7.18
N GLU A 8 -6.64 -7.03 7.00
CA GLU A 8 -6.93 -8.42 6.63
C GLU A 8 -7.07 -8.56 5.11
N ILE A 9 -6.26 -9.46 4.53
CA ILE A 9 -6.45 -9.96 3.16
C ILE A 9 -7.34 -11.20 3.26
N SER A 10 -8.35 -11.33 2.39
CA SER A 10 -9.27 -12.48 2.37
C SER A 10 -8.58 -13.86 2.34
N MET A 11 -7.36 -13.93 1.79
CA MET A 11 -6.53 -15.16 1.73
C MET A 11 -5.39 -15.21 2.76
N GLY A 12 -5.33 -14.25 3.68
CA GLY A 12 -4.25 -14.11 4.65
C GLY A 12 -2.92 -13.62 4.06
N GLN A 13 -1.95 -13.32 4.93
CA GLN A 13 -0.63 -12.88 4.54
C GLN A 13 0.31 -14.10 4.37
N ARG A 14 0.93 -14.23 3.20
CA ARG A 14 1.88 -15.31 2.89
C ARG A 14 3.20 -14.71 2.45
N HIS A 15 4.31 -15.29 2.90
CA HIS A 15 5.66 -14.83 2.58
C HIS A 15 6.52 -16.00 2.16
N PHE A 16 7.47 -15.73 1.27
CA PHE A 16 8.57 -16.65 1.02
C PHE A 16 9.63 -16.52 2.10
N THR A 17 10.30 -17.62 2.40
CA THR A 17 11.63 -17.57 3.01
C THR A 17 12.65 -17.03 2.01
N TRP A 18 13.82 -16.60 2.50
CA TRP A 18 14.87 -16.08 1.62
C TRP A 18 15.31 -17.10 0.55
N ASP A 19 15.51 -18.36 0.94
CA ASP A 19 15.90 -19.43 0.01
C ASP A 19 14.84 -19.72 -1.07
N GLU A 20 13.56 -19.67 -0.68
CA GLU A 20 12.45 -19.84 -1.63
C GLU A 20 12.34 -18.65 -2.58
N ALA A 21 12.52 -17.42 -2.08
CA ALA A 21 12.49 -16.21 -2.90
C ALA A 21 13.61 -16.19 -3.93
N VAL A 22 14.84 -16.56 -3.54
CA VAL A 22 15.98 -16.68 -4.46
C VAL A 22 15.72 -17.72 -5.54
N ARG A 23 15.20 -18.90 -5.16
CA ARG A 23 14.85 -19.95 -6.12
C ARG A 23 13.75 -19.49 -7.07
N MET A 24 12.68 -18.90 -6.55
CA MET A 24 11.54 -18.44 -7.33
C MET A 24 11.95 -17.33 -8.30
N SER A 25 12.82 -16.40 -7.87
CA SER A 25 13.29 -15.30 -8.72
C SER A 25 14.04 -15.79 -9.97
N GLY A 26 14.77 -16.90 -9.86
CA GLY A 26 15.47 -17.51 -10.99
C GLY A 26 14.59 -18.42 -11.86
N ALA A 27 13.64 -19.14 -11.26
CA ALA A 27 12.78 -20.10 -11.96
C ALA A 27 11.58 -19.43 -12.65
N ASP A 28 11.01 -18.41 -12.01
CA ASP A 28 9.83 -17.69 -12.46
C ASP A 28 9.83 -16.23 -11.95
N PRO A 29 10.44 -15.31 -12.69
CA PRO A 29 10.43 -13.89 -12.33
C PRO A 29 9.05 -13.23 -12.42
N ASP A 30 8.08 -13.85 -13.09
CA ASP A 30 6.71 -13.34 -13.26
C ASP A 30 5.69 -14.03 -12.34
N TYR A 31 6.16 -14.83 -11.37
CA TYR A 31 5.33 -15.64 -10.47
C TYR A 31 4.16 -14.85 -9.88
N SER A 32 4.42 -13.68 -9.28
CA SER A 32 3.38 -12.90 -8.59
C SER A 32 2.26 -12.42 -9.53
N LYS A 33 2.60 -12.09 -10.78
CA LYS A 33 1.60 -11.69 -11.78
C LYS A 33 0.76 -12.88 -12.20
N ARG A 34 1.42 -14.03 -12.45
CA ARG A 34 0.77 -15.28 -12.85
C ARG A 34 -0.14 -15.83 -11.75
N ASP A 35 0.27 -15.77 -10.49
CA ASP A 35 -0.53 -16.22 -9.35
C ASP A 35 -1.85 -15.44 -9.27
N LEU A 36 -1.76 -14.11 -9.32
CA LEU A 36 -2.94 -13.24 -9.32
C LEU A 36 -3.83 -13.47 -10.56
N TRP A 37 -3.22 -13.55 -11.75
CA TRP A 37 -3.96 -13.81 -12.98
C TRP A 37 -4.71 -15.15 -12.92
N SER A 38 -4.03 -16.20 -12.47
CA SER A 38 -4.61 -17.54 -12.36
C SER A 38 -5.74 -17.61 -11.34
N ALA A 39 -5.64 -16.87 -10.21
CA ALA A 39 -6.71 -16.76 -9.23
C ALA A 39 -7.96 -16.10 -9.84
N ILE A 40 -7.77 -15.02 -10.60
CA ILE A 40 -8.86 -14.33 -11.30
C ILE A 40 -9.51 -15.25 -12.35
N GLU A 41 -8.73 -15.98 -13.15
CA GLU A 41 -9.25 -16.91 -14.16
C GLU A 41 -10.06 -18.06 -13.56
N LYS A 42 -9.69 -18.52 -12.36
CA LYS A 42 -10.42 -19.56 -11.61
C LYS A 42 -11.70 -19.04 -10.93
N GLY A 43 -11.94 -17.72 -10.97
CA GLY A 43 -13.06 -17.09 -10.27
C GLY A 43 -12.84 -16.98 -8.75
N GLU A 44 -11.60 -17.06 -8.28
CA GLU A 44 -11.28 -16.82 -6.87
C GLU A 44 -11.48 -15.33 -6.57
N GLN A 45 -12.31 -15.02 -5.57
CA GLN A 45 -12.57 -13.64 -5.19
C GLN A 45 -11.39 -13.11 -4.37
N VAL A 46 -10.57 -12.26 -4.99
CA VAL A 46 -9.49 -11.54 -4.31
C VAL A 46 -10.04 -10.22 -3.77
N SER A 47 -10.12 -10.09 -2.45
CA SER A 47 -10.60 -8.87 -1.78
C SER A 47 -9.69 -8.43 -0.64
N TRP A 48 -9.69 -7.12 -0.41
CA TRP A 48 -8.98 -6.44 0.68
C TRP A 48 -9.97 -5.59 1.47
N THR A 49 -9.80 -5.57 2.79
CA THR A 49 -10.53 -4.65 3.67
C THR A 49 -9.70 -3.40 3.88
N ALA A 50 -10.24 -2.24 3.49
CA ALA A 50 -9.60 -0.95 3.74
C ALA A 50 -9.90 -0.47 5.16
N HIS A 51 -8.85 -0.14 5.92
CA HIS A 51 -8.94 0.48 7.24
C HIS A 51 -8.34 1.89 7.19
N VAL A 52 -8.87 2.81 7.98
CA VAL A 52 -8.37 4.18 8.10
C VAL A 52 -8.07 4.52 9.55
N GLN A 53 -6.94 5.17 9.79
CA GLN A 53 -6.60 5.73 11.09
C GLN A 53 -6.86 7.24 11.07
N ILE A 54 -7.64 7.72 12.02
CA ILE A 54 -8.01 9.13 12.13
C ILE A 54 -7.27 9.75 13.32
N MET A 55 -6.61 10.89 13.08
CA MET A 55 -5.88 11.67 14.07
C MET A 55 -6.29 13.13 13.96
N LYS A 56 -6.29 13.86 15.08
CA LYS A 56 -6.48 15.31 15.05
C LYS A 56 -5.20 16.01 14.58
N PRO A 57 -5.29 17.10 13.80
CA PRO A 57 -4.10 17.82 13.32
C PRO A 57 -3.15 18.27 14.44
N GLU A 58 -3.68 18.62 15.61
CA GLU A 58 -2.91 19.07 16.78
C GLU A 58 -2.05 17.97 17.41
N GLU A 59 -2.43 16.70 17.21
CA GLU A 59 -1.71 15.53 17.71
C GLU A 59 -0.65 15.04 16.71
N ALA A 60 -0.62 15.64 15.50
CA ALA A 60 0.32 15.29 14.45
C ALA A 60 1.68 15.93 14.71
N ASP A 61 2.66 15.09 15.01
CA ASP A 61 4.08 15.46 15.04
C ASP A 61 4.65 15.28 13.64
N LEU A 62 5.18 16.35 13.04
CA LEU A 62 5.75 16.34 11.69
C LEU A 62 6.91 15.34 11.54
N VAL A 63 7.64 15.06 12.62
CA VAL A 63 8.70 14.03 12.60
C VAL A 63 8.07 12.64 12.53
N LYS A 64 7.02 12.39 13.32
CA LYS A 64 6.30 11.11 13.30
C LYS A 64 5.48 10.92 12.04
N LEU A 65 5.08 11.99 11.36
CA LEU A 65 4.33 11.91 10.10
C LEU A 65 5.12 11.13 9.03
N GLY A 66 6.43 11.35 8.98
CA GLY A 66 7.33 10.57 8.11
C GLY A 66 7.47 9.09 8.52
N ASP A 67 7.17 8.75 9.78
CA ASP A 67 7.21 7.37 10.30
C ASP A 67 5.87 6.63 10.11
N VAL A 68 4.76 7.34 9.87
CA VAL A 68 3.47 6.69 9.56
C VAL A 68 3.56 6.11 8.16
N GLU A 69 3.26 4.81 8.01
CA GLU A 69 3.30 4.13 6.71
C GLU A 69 2.55 4.93 5.64
N GLN A 70 3.32 5.43 4.67
CA GLN A 70 2.87 6.32 3.62
C GLN A 70 2.07 5.53 2.57
N ALA A 71 0.78 5.30 2.85
CA ALA A 71 -0.13 4.67 1.90
C ALA A 71 -0.16 5.47 0.58
N ALA A 72 0.35 4.82 -0.46
CA ALA A 72 0.60 5.34 -1.79
C ALA A 72 -0.69 5.37 -2.65
N PHE A 73 -1.62 6.29 -2.41
CA PHE A 73 -2.60 6.60 -3.45
C PHE A 73 -1.92 7.51 -4.48
N SER A 74 -2.07 7.24 -5.78
CA SER A 74 -1.59 8.15 -6.83
C SER A 74 -2.28 9.50 -6.61
N PRO A 75 -1.60 10.52 -6.08
CA PRO A 75 -2.31 11.62 -5.46
C PRO A 75 -2.53 12.78 -6.45
N GLY A 76 -2.17 12.58 -7.73
CA GLY A 76 -2.34 13.55 -8.82
C GLY A 76 -3.79 13.92 -9.15
N SER A 77 -4.78 13.20 -8.60
CA SER A 77 -6.21 13.54 -8.69
C SER A 77 -6.92 13.26 -7.35
N MET A 78 -6.80 14.20 -6.42
CA MET A 78 -7.50 14.12 -5.13
C MET A 78 -9.02 14.22 -5.31
N VAL A 79 -9.76 13.42 -4.56
CA VAL A 79 -11.22 13.51 -4.49
C VAL A 79 -11.58 14.70 -3.61
N PRO A 80 -12.60 15.51 -3.96
CA PRO A 80 -13.05 16.59 -3.08
C PRO A 80 -13.25 16.10 -1.64
N ARG A 81 -12.77 16.88 -0.66
CA ARG A 81 -12.73 16.59 0.79
C ARG A 81 -11.62 15.64 1.27
N ILE A 82 -10.78 15.16 0.37
CA ILE A 82 -9.51 14.50 0.72
C ILE A 82 -8.41 15.46 0.31
N GLU A 83 -7.59 15.88 1.26
CA GLU A 83 -6.50 16.84 1.07
C GLU A 83 -5.19 16.21 1.53
N ASP A 84 -4.09 16.70 0.97
CA ASP A 84 -2.74 16.28 1.28
C ASP A 84 -2.29 16.82 2.64
N SER A 85 -1.54 16.00 3.37
CA SER A 85 -0.87 16.43 4.59
C SER A 85 0.44 17.16 4.24
N PRO A 86 0.98 18.00 5.15
CA PRO A 86 2.28 18.65 4.96
C PRO A 86 3.48 17.70 5.10
N ASP A 87 3.33 16.42 4.77
CA ASP A 87 4.40 15.43 4.77
C ASP A 87 5.38 15.68 3.60
N PRO A 88 6.68 15.93 3.84
CA PRO A 88 7.64 16.18 2.78
C PRO A 88 7.72 15.08 1.71
N LEU A 89 7.56 13.81 2.09
CA LEU A 89 7.58 12.68 1.16
C LEU A 89 6.29 12.65 0.33
N LEU A 90 5.13 12.87 0.92
CA LEU A 90 3.86 12.93 0.18
C LEU A 90 3.87 14.09 -0.82
N GLN A 91 4.32 15.27 -0.39
CA GLN A 91 4.45 16.47 -1.24
C GLN A 91 5.39 16.23 -2.41
N PHE A 92 6.53 15.57 -2.17
CA PHE A 92 7.45 15.19 -3.23
C PHE A 92 6.77 14.25 -4.23
N ARG A 93 6.08 13.21 -3.74
CA ARG A 93 5.39 12.22 -4.57
C ARG A 93 4.30 12.85 -5.44
N MET A 94 3.56 13.83 -4.92
CA MET A 94 2.57 14.60 -5.69
C MET A 94 3.13 15.18 -6.98
N PHE A 95 4.35 15.73 -6.91
CA PHE A 95 5.03 16.27 -8.08
C PHE A 95 5.48 15.15 -9.02
N PHE A 96 6.22 14.16 -8.52
CA PHE A 96 6.86 13.15 -9.37
C PHE A 96 5.89 12.22 -10.09
N TYR A 97 4.79 11.80 -9.47
CA TYR A 97 3.83 10.93 -10.15
C TYR A 97 3.11 11.62 -11.30
N ARG A 98 2.96 12.95 -11.27
CA ARG A 98 2.40 13.71 -12.39
C ARG A 98 3.43 13.89 -13.50
N ASP A 99 4.69 14.13 -13.15
CA ASP A 99 5.78 14.30 -14.12
C ASP A 99 6.12 13.01 -14.86
N ALA A 100 6.03 11.86 -14.19
CA ALA A 100 6.39 10.56 -14.75
C ALA A 100 5.30 9.90 -15.65
N GLN A 101 4.15 10.54 -15.86
CA GLN A 101 3.01 10.00 -16.62
C GLN A 101 3.12 10.22 -18.14
#